data_AF-A0A955NPA6-F1
#
_entry.id   AF-A0A955NPA6-F1
#
_cell.length_a   1.000
_cell.length_b   1.000
_cell.length_c   1.000
_cell.angle_alpha   90.00
_cell.angle_beta   90.00
_cell.angle_gamma   90.00
#
_symmetry.space_group_name_H-M   'P 1'
#
loop_
_entity.id
_entity.type
_entity.pdbx_description
1 polymer ?
#
loop_
_entity_poly.entity_id
_entity_poly.type
_entity_poly.pdbx_seq_one_letter_code
_entity_poly.pdbx_strand_id
1 'polypeptide(L)'
;MNNKIASPDPELAKSGGRSASLHGTLGHALVFFTAWILITLAGITPRPHLDSLDDVQVGEPSPRTVTAPFTFKFVDQKETERLRSDAEKTVPRTFERVGGVVEGAMEKWDALVEIAQGRSNGLWANENEVTEASQSAKQFWVGLNKEQQNLLSDMAKDPVKTEAVENRMLHTLVDEDILLSQDELRLLQPTASTQAVPWKLKKLDGTMEYNQSGAAVLSVTTAQRLVSRDVADLHFQNTPVAEKLADDLAHAFIRPTLRLDQYKSQLDRQAAKAEIPSVSITVKQNQNIVRKGEEVLQDEYAALVELSTKKQSRAGEITARAMLLAVVLGLFFA
;
A
#
# COMPACT_ATOMS: atom_id res chain seq x y z
N MET A 1 -76.37 16.17 11.00
CA MET A 1 -76.72 14.76 11.29
C MET A 1 -76.30 14.49 12.73
N ASN A 2 -77.24 14.64 13.68
CA ASN A 2 -77.83 13.55 14.50
C ASN A 2 -76.77 12.66 15.17
N ASN A 3 -76.68 12.48 16.49
CA ASN A 3 -77.71 12.32 17.54
C ASN A 3 -77.00 12.55 18.90
N LYS A 4 -77.44 13.40 19.83
CA LYS A 4 -78.61 13.34 20.73
C LYS A 4 -78.30 12.69 22.11
N ILE A 5 -78.11 13.58 23.10
CA ILE A 5 -78.72 13.66 24.46
C ILE A 5 -78.64 12.42 25.37
N ALA A 6 -77.99 12.57 26.54
CA ALA A 6 -78.67 12.67 27.85
C ALA A 6 -77.66 12.68 29.02
N SER A 7 -77.67 13.77 29.80
CA SER A 7 -77.23 13.80 31.21
C SER A 7 -78.27 13.07 32.07
N PRO A 8 -77.94 12.59 33.29
CA PRO A 8 -77.96 13.50 34.44
C PRO A 8 -76.94 13.20 35.56
N ASP A 9 -76.47 14.27 36.22
CA ASP A 9 -76.01 14.26 37.62
C ASP A 9 -77.24 14.06 38.55
N PRO A 10 -77.13 13.52 39.79
CA PRO A 10 -76.30 14.16 40.84
C PRO A 10 -75.73 13.26 41.97
N GLU A 11 -74.75 13.85 42.67
CA GLU A 11 -74.45 13.80 44.11
C GLU A 11 -74.50 12.49 44.93
N LEU A 12 -73.34 12.23 45.54
CA LEU A 12 -73.10 11.91 46.96
C LEU A 12 -73.80 10.67 47.55
N ALA A 13 -72.99 9.65 47.86
CA ALA A 13 -72.52 9.45 49.24
C ALA A 13 -71.76 8.12 49.44
N LYS A 14 -70.64 8.26 50.15
CA LYS A 14 -70.13 7.37 51.20
C LYS A 14 -69.42 6.05 50.84
N SER A 15 -68.21 6.06 51.40
CA SER A 15 -67.63 5.02 52.26
C SER A 15 -66.65 4.05 51.60
N GLY A 16 -65.57 3.77 52.32
CA GLY A 16 -64.67 2.68 52.02
C GLY A 16 -63.22 3.11 51.78
N GLY A 17 -62.65 3.92 52.68
CA GLY A 17 -61.21 4.09 52.79
C GLY A 17 -60.53 2.74 53.02
N ARG A 18 -60.05 2.12 51.94
CA ARG A 18 -59.07 1.04 52.01
C ARG A 18 -57.71 1.69 52.18
N SER A 19 -57.33 1.87 53.43
CA SER A 19 -55.94 2.04 53.87
C SER A 19 -55.11 0.89 53.29
N ALA A 20 -54.52 1.10 52.12
CA ALA A 20 -53.35 0.34 51.70
C ALA A 20 -52.27 0.64 52.73
N SER A 21 -51.95 -0.36 53.56
CA SER A 21 -50.97 -0.25 54.63
C SER A 21 -49.61 0.11 54.05
N LEU A 22 -49.27 1.41 54.07
CA LEU A 22 -47.99 1.98 53.67
C LEU A 22 -46.79 1.41 54.46
N HIS A 23 -47.04 0.63 55.51
CA HIS A 23 -45.98 0.00 56.30
C HIS A 23 -45.35 -1.24 55.64
N GLY A 24 -45.95 -1.79 54.57
CA GLY A 24 -45.39 -2.94 53.85
C GLY A 24 -44.35 -2.57 52.77
N THR A 25 -44.51 -1.43 52.09
CA THR A 25 -43.66 -1.07 50.94
C THR A 25 -42.32 -0.45 51.34
N LEU A 26 -42.27 0.28 52.46
CA LEU A 26 -41.01 0.83 53.01
C LEU A 26 -40.02 -0.27 53.41
N GLY A 27 -40.51 -1.37 54.00
CA GLY A 27 -39.65 -2.49 54.42
C GLY A 27 -39.02 -3.21 53.23
N HIS A 28 -39.76 -3.42 52.15
CA HIS A 28 -39.24 -4.07 50.94
C HIS A 28 -38.24 -3.16 50.20
N ALA A 29 -38.48 -1.84 50.16
CA ALA A 29 -37.54 -0.88 49.59
C ALA A 29 -36.21 -0.87 50.36
N LEU A 30 -36.26 -0.87 51.70
CA LEU A 30 -35.06 -0.92 52.54
C LEU A 30 -34.24 -2.20 52.29
N VAL A 31 -34.90 -3.36 52.26
CA VAL A 31 -34.25 -4.66 52.03
C VAL A 31 -33.61 -4.70 50.65
N PHE A 32 -34.31 -4.24 49.61
CA PHE A 32 -33.76 -4.13 48.25
C PHE A 32 -32.53 -3.22 48.23
N PHE A 33 -32.57 -2.11 48.96
CA PHE A 33 -31.46 -1.16 49.04
C PHE A 33 -30.25 -1.74 49.76
N THR A 34 -30.44 -2.40 50.91
CA THR A 34 -29.34 -3.09 51.61
C THR A 34 -28.76 -4.24 50.80
N ALA A 35 -29.59 -5.00 50.09
CA ALA A 35 -29.13 -6.05 49.20
C ALA A 35 -28.34 -5.46 48.01
N TRP A 36 -28.80 -4.35 47.44
CA TRP A 36 -28.11 -3.66 46.35
C TRP A 36 -26.80 -2.99 46.80
N ILE A 37 -26.77 -2.40 48.00
CA ILE A 37 -25.54 -1.89 48.64
C ILE A 37 -24.59 -3.06 48.91
N LEU A 38 -25.05 -4.18 49.46
CA LEU A 38 -24.19 -5.35 49.71
C LEU A 38 -23.64 -5.94 48.41
N ILE A 39 -24.43 -6.00 47.34
CA ILE A 39 -23.96 -6.47 46.01
C ILE A 39 -22.93 -5.50 45.41
N THR A 40 -23.13 -4.19 45.56
CA THR A 40 -22.18 -3.18 45.08
C THR A 40 -20.90 -3.13 45.93
N LEU A 41 -21.00 -3.32 47.25
CA LEU A 41 -19.85 -3.37 48.17
C LEU A 41 -19.09 -4.70 48.06
N ALA A 42 -19.77 -5.83 47.89
CA ALA A 42 -19.15 -7.14 47.68
C ALA A 42 -18.39 -7.23 46.34
N GLY A 43 -18.73 -6.38 45.37
CA GLY A 43 -17.95 -6.19 44.14
C GLY A 43 -16.62 -5.47 44.35
N ILE A 44 -16.40 -4.83 45.51
CA ILE A 44 -15.15 -4.16 45.87
C ILE A 44 -14.22 -5.20 46.52
N THR A 45 -13.62 -6.04 45.67
CA THR A 45 -12.52 -6.90 46.13
C THR A 45 -11.37 -6.04 46.65
N PRO A 46 -10.69 -6.42 47.76
CA PRO A 46 -9.56 -5.68 48.28
C PRO A 46 -8.52 -5.52 47.18
N ARG A 47 -8.25 -4.25 46.82
CA ARG A 47 -7.28 -3.93 45.76
C ARG A 47 -5.92 -4.44 46.23
N PRO A 48 -5.21 -5.29 45.47
CA PRO A 48 -3.80 -5.50 45.73
C PRO A 48 -3.13 -4.12 45.74
N HIS A 49 -2.25 -3.86 46.71
CA HIS A 49 -1.46 -2.64 46.77
C HIS A 49 -0.67 -2.55 45.46
N LEU A 50 -1.12 -1.67 44.56
CA LEU A 50 -0.58 -1.55 43.21
C LEU A 50 0.42 -0.41 43.20
N ASP A 51 1.64 -0.77 43.56
CA ASP A 51 2.87 -0.02 43.37
C ASP A 51 2.91 0.80 42.07
N SER A 52 3.47 2.02 42.12
CA SER A 52 3.61 2.91 40.97
C SER A 52 4.63 2.36 39.98
N LEU A 53 4.28 2.21 38.71
CA LEU A 53 5.18 1.69 37.67
C LEU A 53 6.23 2.72 37.19
N ASP A 54 6.32 3.86 37.87
CA ASP A 54 7.07 5.05 37.46
C ASP A 54 8.60 4.84 37.48
N ASP A 55 9.08 3.82 38.19
CA ASP A 55 10.51 3.52 38.36
C ASP A 55 11.05 2.43 37.40
N VAL A 56 10.26 1.98 36.41
CA VAL A 56 10.65 0.89 35.50
C VAL A 56 11.02 1.47 34.12
N GLN A 57 12.29 1.32 33.71
CA GLN A 57 12.79 1.77 32.40
C GLN A 57 13.33 0.60 31.57
N VAL A 58 13.24 0.71 30.25
CA VAL A 58 13.77 -0.30 29.31
C VAL A 58 15.30 -0.37 29.43
N GLY A 59 15.85 -1.57 29.54
CA GLY A 59 17.29 -1.81 29.64
C GLY A 59 17.88 -1.67 31.04
N GLU A 60 17.08 -1.33 32.05
CA GLU A 60 17.50 -1.32 33.45
C GLU A 60 16.99 -2.57 34.20
N PRO A 61 17.74 -3.07 35.20
CA PRO A 61 17.25 -4.14 36.07
C PRO A 61 16.02 -3.70 36.85
N SER A 62 14.93 -4.46 36.76
CA SER A 62 13.69 -4.13 37.46
C SER A 62 13.90 -4.15 38.99
N PRO A 63 13.49 -3.10 39.72
CA PRO A 63 13.66 -3.05 41.17
C PRO A 63 12.79 -4.08 41.93
N ARG A 64 11.77 -4.65 41.26
CA ARG A 64 10.83 -5.61 41.85
C ARG A 64 10.21 -6.54 40.82
N THR A 65 9.58 -7.60 41.30
CA THR A 65 8.76 -8.47 40.45
C THR A 65 7.40 -7.81 40.23
N VAL A 66 7.01 -7.62 38.98
CA VAL A 66 5.68 -7.11 38.60
C VAL A 66 4.84 -8.25 38.05
N THR A 67 3.64 -8.41 38.58
CA THR A 67 2.65 -9.41 38.13
C THR A 67 1.41 -8.74 37.58
N ALA A 68 0.73 -9.41 36.64
CA ALA A 68 -0.53 -8.94 36.09
C ALA A 68 -1.68 -9.14 37.08
N PRO A 69 -2.35 -8.09 37.59
CA PRO A 69 -3.45 -8.22 38.54
C PRO A 69 -4.74 -8.78 37.92
N PHE A 70 -4.87 -8.74 36.59
CA PHE A 70 -5.97 -9.29 35.82
C PHE A 70 -5.49 -9.68 34.42
N THR A 71 -6.26 -10.51 33.72
CA THR A 71 -5.97 -10.87 32.33
C THR A 71 -6.18 -9.66 31.41
N PHE A 72 -5.20 -9.36 30.57
CA PHE A 72 -5.32 -8.31 29.56
C PHE A 72 -4.59 -8.68 28.28
N LYS A 73 -4.90 -7.94 27.21
CA LYS A 73 -4.20 -8.04 25.93
C LYS A 73 -3.47 -6.74 25.66
N PHE A 74 -2.28 -6.84 25.10
CA PHE A 74 -1.51 -5.70 24.59
C PHE A 74 -0.97 -6.04 23.20
N VAL A 75 -0.62 -5.02 22.42
CA VAL A 75 -0.11 -5.19 21.06
C VAL A 75 1.37 -5.54 21.09
N ASP A 76 1.73 -6.63 20.42
CA ASP A 76 3.13 -6.95 20.12
C ASP A 76 3.58 -6.09 18.94
N GLN A 77 4.25 -4.99 19.23
CA GLN A 77 4.71 -4.06 18.21
C GLN A 77 5.79 -4.69 17.32
N LYS A 78 6.67 -5.51 17.89
CA LYS A 78 7.78 -6.12 17.17
C LYS A 78 7.28 -7.13 16.15
N GLU A 79 6.42 -8.05 16.57
CA GLU A 79 5.85 -9.04 15.66
C GLU A 79 4.90 -8.41 14.64
N THR A 80 4.09 -7.42 15.06
CA THR A 80 3.23 -6.67 14.13
C THR A 80 4.06 -5.98 13.05
N GLU A 81 5.14 -5.27 13.42
CA GLU A 81 5.97 -4.57 12.45
C GLU A 81 6.78 -5.54 11.58
N ARG A 82 7.20 -6.69 12.13
CA ARG A 82 7.81 -7.77 11.34
C ARG A 82 6.86 -8.24 10.24
N LEU A 83 5.63 -8.60 10.60
CA LEU A 83 4.62 -9.05 9.64
C LEU A 83 4.27 -7.97 8.61
N ARG A 84 4.18 -6.71 9.04
CA ARG A 84 3.97 -5.56 8.14
C ARG A 84 5.13 -5.36 7.18
N SER A 85 6.37 -5.45 7.66
CA SER A 85 7.57 -5.35 6.81
C SER A 85 7.66 -6.51 5.82
N ASP A 86 7.30 -7.72 6.24
CA ASP A 86 7.28 -8.90 5.37
C ASP A 86 6.17 -8.79 4.31
N ALA A 87 5.00 -8.27 4.67
CA ALA A 87 3.93 -7.95 3.72
C ALA A 87 4.37 -6.89 2.70
N GLU A 88 5.02 -5.81 3.14
CA GLU A 88 5.55 -4.78 2.25
C GLU A 88 6.57 -5.33 1.24
N LYS A 89 7.46 -6.22 1.68
CA LYS A 89 8.49 -6.82 0.81
C LYS A 89 7.93 -7.78 -0.24
N THR A 90 6.79 -8.40 0.04
CA THR A 90 6.13 -9.36 -0.89
C THR A 90 5.26 -8.65 -1.93
N VAL A 91 4.94 -7.37 -1.74
CA VAL A 91 4.16 -6.61 -2.73
C VAL A 91 4.96 -6.41 -4.02
N PRO A 92 4.43 -6.88 -5.16
CA PRO A 92 5.08 -6.73 -6.45
C PRO A 92 5.13 -5.26 -6.87
N ARG A 93 6.16 -4.90 -7.64
CA ARG A 93 6.29 -3.56 -8.22
C ARG A 93 5.31 -3.39 -9.38
N THR A 94 4.87 -2.16 -9.58
CA THR A 94 3.96 -1.77 -10.66
C THR A 94 4.70 -0.98 -11.72
N PHE A 95 4.60 -1.44 -12.96
CA PHE A 95 5.13 -0.80 -14.15
C PHE A 95 3.97 -0.34 -15.03
N GLU A 96 4.20 0.67 -15.85
CA GLU A 96 3.25 1.17 -16.83
C GLU A 96 3.89 1.18 -18.22
N ARG A 97 3.07 0.92 -19.24
CA ARG A 97 3.51 1.02 -20.64
C ARG A 97 3.60 2.49 -21.05
N VAL A 98 4.73 2.88 -21.62
CA VAL A 98 4.94 4.22 -22.17
C VAL A 98 4.24 4.31 -23.53
N GLY A 99 3.23 5.16 -23.64
CA GLY A 99 2.53 5.40 -24.90
C GLY A 99 3.37 6.22 -25.89
N GLY A 100 3.09 6.09 -27.19
CA GLY A 100 3.74 6.88 -28.24
C GLY A 100 5.16 6.43 -28.61
N VAL A 101 5.71 5.40 -27.96
CA VAL A 101 7.07 4.90 -28.26
C VAL A 101 7.14 4.27 -29.65
N VAL A 102 6.15 3.46 -29.99
CA VAL A 102 6.10 2.78 -31.30
C VAL A 102 5.81 3.79 -32.39
N GLU A 103 4.80 4.63 -32.20
CA GLU A 103 4.38 5.66 -33.16
C GLU A 103 5.52 6.64 -33.43
N GLY A 104 6.16 7.16 -32.37
CA GLY A 104 7.28 8.09 -32.53
C GLY A 104 8.52 7.45 -33.16
N ALA A 105 8.76 6.15 -32.94
CA ALA A 105 9.83 5.43 -33.62
C ALA A 105 9.55 5.24 -35.12
N MET A 106 8.30 4.92 -35.49
CA MET A 106 7.87 4.74 -36.88
C MET A 106 7.87 6.06 -37.65
N GLU A 107 7.28 7.11 -37.11
CA GLU A 107 7.32 8.45 -37.73
C GLU A 107 8.76 8.92 -37.97
N LYS A 108 9.67 8.64 -37.02
CA LYS A 108 11.09 8.97 -37.16
C LYS A 108 11.77 8.10 -38.23
N TRP A 109 11.37 6.84 -38.35
CA TRP A 109 11.96 5.91 -39.31
C TRP A 109 11.56 6.30 -40.73
N ASP A 110 10.27 6.57 -40.94
CA ASP A 110 9.74 7.06 -42.21
C ASP A 110 10.44 8.35 -42.65
N ALA A 111 10.56 9.32 -41.74
CA ALA A 111 11.28 10.56 -42.01
C ALA A 111 12.76 10.30 -42.35
N LEU A 112 13.42 9.35 -41.67
CA LEU A 112 14.81 8.98 -41.96
C LEU A 112 14.97 8.35 -43.34
N VAL A 113 14.06 7.45 -43.71
CA VAL A 113 14.05 6.79 -45.04
C VAL A 113 13.84 7.82 -46.14
N GLU A 114 12.92 8.78 -45.96
CA GLU A 114 12.70 9.86 -46.92
C GLU A 114 13.93 10.77 -47.09
N ILE A 115 14.62 11.08 -45.99
CA ILE A 115 15.90 11.81 -46.03
C ILE A 115 16.95 11.00 -46.80
N ALA A 116 17.09 9.71 -46.48
CA ALA A 116 18.07 8.81 -47.10
C ALA A 116 17.83 8.61 -48.61
N GLN A 117 16.57 8.64 -49.06
CA GLN A 117 16.18 8.59 -50.47
C GLN A 117 16.38 9.94 -51.20
N GLY A 118 16.76 11.00 -50.50
CA GLY A 118 16.88 12.34 -51.06
C GLY A 118 15.53 13.01 -51.37
N ARG A 119 14.43 12.47 -50.82
CA ARG A 119 13.06 13.00 -51.00
C ARG A 119 12.69 14.09 -49.98
N SER A 120 13.64 14.50 -49.15
CA SER A 120 13.46 15.46 -48.06
C SER A 120 12.94 16.85 -48.45
N ASN A 121 12.94 17.21 -49.75
CA ASN A 121 12.43 18.51 -50.21
C ASN A 121 10.96 18.76 -49.83
N GLY A 122 10.16 17.72 -49.59
CA GLY A 122 8.78 17.84 -49.06
C GLY A 122 8.74 18.04 -47.54
N LEU A 123 9.50 17.23 -46.78
CA LEU A 123 9.53 17.23 -45.30
C LEU A 123 9.91 18.57 -44.66
N TRP A 124 10.66 19.42 -45.38
CA TRP A 124 11.21 20.68 -44.86
C TRP A 124 10.68 21.92 -45.59
N ALA A 125 9.74 21.75 -46.53
CA ALA A 125 9.19 22.85 -47.31
C ALA A 125 8.22 23.73 -46.50
N ASN A 126 7.58 23.17 -45.47
CA ASN A 126 6.62 23.86 -44.62
C ASN A 126 7.05 23.74 -43.16
N GLU A 127 7.38 24.88 -42.52
CA GLU A 127 7.81 24.94 -41.12
C GLU A 127 6.74 24.39 -40.16
N ASN A 128 5.47 24.39 -40.57
CA ASN A 128 4.34 23.84 -39.80
C ASN A 128 4.19 22.32 -39.89
N GLU A 129 4.89 21.64 -40.81
CA GLU A 129 4.84 20.18 -40.99
C GLU A 129 6.05 19.47 -40.35
N VAL A 130 6.97 20.24 -39.75
CA VAL A 130 8.14 19.71 -39.08
C VAL A 130 7.76 19.13 -37.72
N THR A 131 7.59 17.80 -37.66
CA THR A 131 7.35 17.08 -36.41
C THR A 131 8.64 16.89 -35.60
N GLU A 132 8.51 16.60 -34.30
CA GLU A 132 9.65 16.21 -33.45
C GLU A 132 10.39 14.99 -34.01
N ALA A 133 9.63 14.03 -34.55
CA ALA A 133 10.16 12.84 -35.20
C ALA A 133 11.04 13.18 -36.42
N SER A 134 10.56 14.06 -37.31
CA SER A 134 11.34 14.54 -38.46
C SER A 134 12.62 15.25 -38.02
N GLN A 135 12.55 16.14 -37.01
CA GLN A 135 13.74 16.80 -36.46
C GLN A 135 14.75 15.80 -35.90
N SER A 136 14.29 14.80 -35.16
CA SER A 136 15.14 13.74 -34.61
C SER A 136 15.79 12.90 -35.72
N ALA A 137 15.05 12.58 -36.79
CA ALA A 137 15.58 11.87 -37.95
C ALA A 137 16.67 12.69 -38.66
N LYS A 138 16.48 14.00 -38.83
CA LYS A 138 17.49 14.90 -39.40
C LYS A 138 18.75 14.98 -38.56
N GLN A 139 18.61 15.13 -37.25
CA GLN A 139 19.76 15.15 -36.33
C GLN A 139 20.54 13.83 -36.40
N PHE A 140 19.83 12.70 -36.44
CA PHE A 140 20.45 11.39 -36.63
C PHE A 140 21.22 11.32 -37.94
N TRP A 141 20.58 11.68 -39.07
CA TRP A 141 21.20 11.68 -40.40
C TRP A 141 22.48 12.53 -40.46
N VAL A 142 22.46 13.73 -39.89
CA VAL A 142 23.62 14.64 -39.82
C VAL A 142 24.75 14.07 -38.96
N GLY A 143 24.41 13.28 -37.94
CA GLY A 143 25.39 12.59 -37.09
C GLY A 143 26.11 11.42 -37.76
N LEU A 144 25.55 10.86 -38.83
CA LEU A 144 26.17 9.76 -39.57
C LEU A 144 27.37 10.23 -40.39
N ASN A 145 28.40 9.39 -40.49
CA ASN A 145 29.49 9.64 -41.42
C ASN A 145 29.08 9.35 -42.88
N LYS A 146 29.92 9.75 -43.84
CA LYS A 146 29.59 9.62 -45.28
C LYS A 146 29.41 8.17 -45.73
N GLU A 147 30.17 7.23 -45.19
CA GLU A 147 30.05 5.80 -45.53
C GLU A 147 28.72 5.23 -45.02
N GLN A 148 28.35 5.57 -43.78
CA GLN A 148 27.06 5.20 -43.18
C GLN A 148 25.89 5.82 -43.94
N GLN A 149 25.98 7.10 -44.33
CA GLN A 149 24.95 7.77 -45.13
C GLN A 149 24.76 7.09 -46.49
N ASN A 150 25.86 6.79 -47.20
CA ASN A 150 25.79 6.08 -48.48
C ASN A 150 25.14 4.70 -48.31
N LEU A 151 25.53 3.96 -47.28
CA LEU A 151 25.00 2.62 -46.99
C LEU A 151 23.50 2.68 -46.67
N LEU A 152 23.08 3.63 -45.83
CA LEU A 152 21.68 3.84 -45.50
C LEU A 152 20.86 4.31 -46.71
N SER A 153 21.39 5.21 -47.53
CA SER A 153 20.76 5.63 -48.79
C SER A 153 20.59 4.49 -49.78
N ASP A 154 21.58 3.60 -49.89
CA ASP A 154 21.50 2.44 -50.78
C ASP A 154 20.50 1.40 -50.27
N MET A 155 20.41 1.19 -48.94
CA MET A 155 19.38 0.37 -48.32
C MET A 155 17.99 0.97 -48.53
N ALA A 156 17.82 2.29 -48.32
CA ALA A 156 16.53 2.96 -48.40
C ALA A 156 15.92 2.97 -49.81
N LYS A 157 16.74 2.75 -50.86
CA LYS A 157 16.25 2.56 -52.24
C LYS A 157 15.58 1.19 -52.46
N ASP A 158 15.84 0.24 -51.57
CA ASP A 158 15.30 -1.12 -51.61
C ASP A 158 14.14 -1.25 -50.59
N PRO A 159 12.87 -1.31 -51.04
CA PRO A 159 11.72 -1.39 -50.15
C PRO A 159 11.76 -2.62 -49.26
N VAL A 160 12.24 -3.76 -49.78
CA VAL A 160 12.26 -5.03 -49.04
C VAL A 160 13.21 -4.94 -47.85
N LYS A 161 14.37 -4.32 -48.04
CA LYS A 161 15.35 -4.12 -46.95
C LYS A 161 14.85 -3.13 -45.92
N THR A 162 14.19 -2.06 -46.38
CA THR A 162 13.63 -1.03 -45.51
C THR A 162 12.54 -1.62 -44.61
N GLU A 163 11.60 -2.36 -45.20
CA GLU A 163 10.53 -3.06 -44.48
C GLU A 163 11.07 -4.11 -43.51
N ALA A 164 12.14 -4.84 -43.88
CA ALA A 164 12.77 -5.81 -42.99
C ALA A 164 13.35 -5.18 -41.71
N VAL A 165 14.03 -4.03 -41.84
CA VAL A 165 14.58 -3.28 -40.70
C VAL A 165 13.45 -2.70 -39.84
N GLU A 166 12.43 -2.12 -40.48
CA GLU A 166 11.24 -1.61 -39.82
C GLU A 166 10.54 -2.69 -38.98
N ASN A 167 10.22 -3.83 -39.61
CA ASN A 167 9.57 -4.97 -38.95
C ASN A 167 10.39 -5.49 -37.78
N ARG A 168 11.73 -5.51 -37.89
CA ARG A 168 12.58 -5.94 -36.78
C ARG A 168 12.49 -5.00 -35.58
N MET A 169 12.49 -3.68 -35.83
CA MET A 169 12.33 -2.68 -34.78
C MET A 169 10.93 -2.74 -34.18
N LEU A 170 9.89 -2.86 -35.01
CA LEU A 170 8.49 -2.98 -34.59
C LEU A 170 8.27 -4.17 -33.69
N HIS A 171 8.70 -5.37 -34.10
CA HIS A 171 8.58 -6.57 -33.27
C HIS A 171 9.26 -6.36 -31.91
N THR A 172 10.40 -5.68 -31.87
CA THR A 172 11.08 -5.41 -30.60
C THR A 172 10.31 -4.42 -29.72
N LEU A 173 9.73 -3.37 -30.29
CA LEU A 173 9.02 -2.33 -29.52
C LEU A 173 7.59 -2.75 -29.12
N VAL A 174 6.95 -3.62 -29.89
CA VAL A 174 5.57 -4.06 -29.65
C VAL A 174 5.54 -5.26 -28.70
N ASP A 175 6.33 -6.28 -29.01
CA ASP A 175 6.23 -7.60 -28.37
C ASP A 175 7.10 -7.72 -27.12
N GLU A 176 8.19 -6.95 -27.03
CA GLU A 176 9.08 -7.00 -25.89
C GLU A 176 8.75 -5.91 -24.86
N ASP A 177 8.84 -6.29 -23.59
CA ASP A 177 8.78 -5.36 -22.47
C ASP A 177 10.20 -4.85 -22.17
N ILE A 178 10.46 -3.56 -22.46
CA ILE A 178 11.81 -2.97 -22.41
C ILE A 178 11.90 -1.97 -21.27
N LEU A 179 12.80 -2.21 -20.31
CA LEU A 179 13.11 -1.31 -19.21
C LEU A 179 14.29 -0.40 -19.51
N LEU A 180 14.34 0.73 -18.79
CA LEU A 180 15.36 1.75 -18.96
C LEU A 180 16.77 1.23 -18.63
N SER A 181 16.91 0.40 -17.60
CA SER A 181 18.23 0.00 -17.12
C SER A 181 18.31 -1.45 -16.66
N GLN A 182 19.53 -1.99 -16.67
CA GLN A 182 19.84 -3.28 -16.07
C GLN A 182 19.54 -3.30 -14.56
N ASP A 183 19.62 -2.15 -13.87
CA ASP A 183 19.32 -2.04 -12.44
C ASP A 183 17.81 -2.12 -12.17
N GLU A 184 16.97 -1.55 -13.03
CA GLU A 184 15.52 -1.77 -12.98
C GLU A 184 15.18 -3.23 -13.27
N LEU A 185 15.89 -3.87 -14.21
CA LEU A 185 15.71 -5.29 -14.50
C LEU A 185 16.10 -6.18 -13.30
N ARG A 186 17.15 -5.82 -12.54
CA ARG A 186 17.53 -6.52 -11.30
C ARG A 186 16.43 -6.50 -10.25
N LEU A 187 15.50 -5.54 -10.29
CA LEU A 187 14.32 -5.53 -9.42
C LEU A 187 13.34 -6.67 -9.76
N LEU A 188 13.35 -7.15 -11.00
CA LEU A 188 12.49 -8.22 -11.51
C LEU A 188 13.20 -9.58 -11.57
N GLN A 189 14.52 -9.55 -11.77
CA GLN A 189 15.39 -10.71 -11.89
C GLN A 189 16.59 -10.57 -10.94
N PRO A 190 16.38 -10.72 -9.61
CA PRO A 190 17.48 -10.68 -8.66
C PRO A 190 18.45 -11.84 -8.95
N THR A 191 19.72 -11.52 -9.12
CA THR A 191 20.79 -12.42 -9.60
C THR A 191 21.01 -13.67 -8.72
N ALA A 192 20.44 -13.69 -7.52
CA ALA A 192 20.55 -14.79 -6.55
C ALA A 192 19.34 -15.74 -6.53
N SER A 193 18.31 -15.51 -7.37
CA SER A 193 17.07 -16.29 -7.37
C SER A 193 16.74 -16.80 -8.76
N THR A 194 16.55 -18.11 -8.90
CA THR A 194 15.98 -18.74 -10.10
C THR A 194 14.48 -18.48 -10.26
N GLN A 195 13.84 -17.88 -9.25
CA GLN A 195 12.43 -17.51 -9.28
C GLN A 195 12.29 -16.07 -9.76
N ALA A 196 11.53 -15.90 -10.85
CA ALA A 196 11.09 -14.61 -11.33
C ALA A 196 10.31 -13.88 -10.23
N VAL A 197 10.59 -12.59 -10.04
CA VAL A 197 9.83 -11.76 -9.11
C VAL A 197 8.53 -11.34 -9.79
N PRO A 198 7.36 -11.55 -9.16
CA PRO A 198 6.09 -11.12 -9.74
C PRO A 198 6.06 -9.59 -9.86
N TRP A 199 5.42 -9.10 -10.91
CA TRP A 199 5.25 -7.68 -11.17
C TRP A 199 3.89 -7.39 -11.78
N LYS A 200 3.43 -6.15 -11.66
CA LYS A 200 2.15 -5.69 -12.20
C LYS A 200 2.42 -4.77 -13.38
N LEU A 201 1.71 -4.98 -14.49
CA LEU A 201 1.70 -4.09 -15.64
C LEU A 201 0.38 -3.33 -15.69
N LYS A 202 0.45 -2.00 -15.72
CA LYS A 202 -0.66 -1.14 -16.08
C LYS A 202 -0.63 -0.91 -17.60
N LYS A 203 -1.64 -1.41 -18.30
CA LYS A 203 -1.82 -1.21 -19.73
C LYS A 203 -2.29 0.21 -20.04
N LEU A 204 -2.21 0.59 -21.31
CA LEU A 204 -2.65 1.90 -21.80
C LEU A 204 -4.15 2.14 -21.60
N ASP A 205 -4.96 1.07 -21.60
CA ASP A 205 -6.40 1.12 -21.30
C ASP A 205 -6.72 1.25 -19.79
N GLY A 206 -5.69 1.28 -18.94
CA GLY A 206 -5.80 1.36 -17.49
C GLY A 206 -6.02 0.01 -16.79
N THR A 207 -6.12 -1.09 -17.53
CA THR A 207 -6.23 -2.44 -16.94
C THR A 207 -4.91 -2.88 -16.30
N MET A 208 -5.02 -3.73 -15.29
CA MET A 208 -3.87 -4.27 -14.56
C MET A 208 -3.66 -5.73 -14.95
N GLU A 209 -2.47 -6.06 -15.42
CA GLU A 209 -2.04 -7.42 -15.69
C GLU A 209 -1.01 -7.86 -14.64
N TYR A 210 -1.19 -9.07 -14.11
CA TYR A 210 -0.24 -9.67 -13.17
C TYR A 210 0.69 -10.59 -13.95
N ASN A 211 1.95 -10.21 -14.06
CA ASN A 211 2.94 -11.00 -14.75
C ASN A 211 3.82 -11.73 -13.72
N GLN A 212 3.91 -13.05 -13.86
CA GLN A 212 4.69 -13.91 -12.96
C GLN A 212 6.11 -14.18 -13.48
N SER A 213 6.43 -13.76 -14.71
CA SER A 213 7.74 -13.99 -15.31
C SER A 213 8.41 -12.68 -15.69
N GLY A 214 9.53 -12.37 -15.05
CA GLY A 214 10.45 -11.33 -15.51
C GLY A 214 11.25 -11.75 -16.74
N ALA A 215 11.18 -13.03 -17.15
CA ALA A 215 12.05 -13.59 -18.20
C ALA A 215 11.79 -13.03 -19.61
N ALA A 216 10.64 -12.37 -19.82
CA ALA A 216 10.30 -11.68 -21.06
C ALA A 216 10.65 -10.18 -21.05
N VAL A 217 11.22 -9.67 -19.95
CA VAL A 217 11.58 -8.26 -19.82
C VAL A 217 13.06 -8.08 -20.19
N LEU A 218 13.33 -7.17 -21.12
CA LEU A 218 14.67 -6.84 -21.59
C LEU A 218 15.12 -5.49 -21.00
N SER A 219 16.42 -5.34 -20.77
CA SER A 219 16.99 -3.99 -20.62
C SER A 219 17.12 -3.34 -21.99
N VAL A 220 16.99 -2.02 -22.08
CA VAL A 220 17.12 -1.27 -23.34
C VAL A 220 18.44 -1.58 -24.05
N THR A 221 19.54 -1.72 -23.31
CA THR A 221 20.85 -2.10 -23.87
C THR A 221 20.84 -3.51 -24.48
N THR A 222 20.09 -4.44 -23.90
CA THR A 222 19.98 -5.80 -24.43
C THR A 222 19.10 -5.81 -25.68
N ALA A 223 17.97 -5.10 -25.66
CA ALA A 223 17.10 -4.93 -26.81
C ALA A 223 17.84 -4.25 -27.98
N GLN A 224 18.57 -3.17 -27.70
CA GLN A 224 19.42 -2.47 -28.68
C GLN A 224 20.47 -3.40 -29.28
N ARG A 225 21.15 -4.22 -28.47
CA ARG A 225 22.14 -5.18 -28.97
C ARG A 225 21.53 -6.25 -29.88
N LEU A 226 20.35 -6.77 -29.51
CA LEU A 226 19.64 -7.75 -30.33
C LEU A 226 19.22 -7.15 -31.68
N VAL A 227 18.63 -5.96 -31.66
CA VAL A 227 18.23 -5.24 -32.88
C VAL A 227 19.44 -4.89 -33.73
N SER A 228 20.51 -4.37 -33.14
CA SER A 228 21.76 -4.05 -33.86
C SER A 228 22.32 -5.27 -34.57
N ARG A 229 22.43 -6.42 -33.88
CA ARG A 229 22.89 -7.67 -34.50
C ARG A 229 21.99 -8.08 -35.66
N ASP A 230 20.68 -8.13 -35.43
CA ASP A 230 19.75 -8.67 -36.43
C ASP A 230 19.63 -7.72 -37.64
N VAL A 231 19.71 -6.40 -37.44
CA VAL A 231 19.73 -5.40 -38.51
C VAL A 231 21.04 -5.49 -39.32
N ALA A 232 22.18 -5.69 -38.66
CA ALA A 232 23.46 -5.91 -39.35
C ALA A 232 23.42 -7.17 -40.23
N ASP A 233 22.93 -8.27 -39.66
CA ASP A 233 22.78 -9.57 -40.32
C ASP A 233 21.80 -9.52 -41.49
N LEU A 234 20.73 -8.73 -41.37
CA LEU A 234 19.68 -8.69 -42.36
C LEU A 234 20.24 -8.30 -43.73
N HIS A 235 21.00 -7.20 -43.90
CA HIS A 235 21.34 -6.77 -45.27
C HIS A 235 22.61 -5.93 -45.48
N PHE A 236 23.48 -5.77 -44.48
CA PHE A 236 24.62 -4.86 -44.61
C PHE A 236 26.00 -5.55 -44.82
N GLN A 237 25.99 -6.79 -45.31
CA GLN A 237 27.20 -7.57 -45.65
C GLN A 237 28.19 -7.76 -44.47
N ASN A 238 27.73 -7.62 -43.22
CA ASN A 238 28.53 -7.75 -41.99
C ASN A 238 29.87 -7.00 -42.05
N THR A 239 29.83 -5.77 -42.57
CA THR A 239 31.00 -4.88 -42.59
C THR A 239 31.10 -4.09 -41.28
N PRO A 240 32.28 -3.57 -40.90
CA PRO A 240 32.39 -2.74 -39.70
C PRO A 240 31.49 -1.47 -39.75
N VAL A 241 31.32 -0.90 -40.95
CA VAL A 241 30.45 0.26 -41.17
C VAL A 241 28.98 -0.10 -40.95
N ALA A 242 28.59 -1.29 -41.41
CA ALA A 242 27.27 -1.86 -41.25
C ALA A 242 26.90 -2.12 -39.79
N GLU A 243 27.79 -2.80 -39.06
CA GLU A 243 27.60 -3.07 -37.64
C GLU A 243 27.44 -1.77 -36.87
N LYS A 244 28.26 -0.75 -37.19
CA LYS A 244 28.17 0.55 -36.55
C LYS A 244 26.88 1.29 -36.90
N LEU A 245 26.44 1.26 -38.16
CA LEU A 245 25.15 1.84 -38.55
C LEU A 245 23.98 1.14 -37.86
N ALA A 246 23.98 -0.19 -37.78
CA ALA A 246 22.95 -0.96 -37.11
C ALA A 246 22.92 -0.68 -35.60
N ASP A 247 24.08 -0.53 -34.97
CA ASP A 247 24.22 -0.06 -33.58
C ASP A 247 23.63 1.35 -33.39
N ASP A 248 23.96 2.30 -34.26
CA ASP A 248 23.44 3.67 -34.20
C ASP A 248 21.91 3.70 -34.40
N LEU A 249 21.38 2.92 -35.34
CA LEU A 249 19.94 2.74 -35.55
C LEU A 249 19.27 2.16 -34.30
N ALA A 250 19.81 1.07 -33.75
CA ALA A 250 19.24 0.47 -32.55
C ALA A 250 19.18 1.48 -31.39
N HIS A 251 20.23 2.26 -31.16
CA HIS A 251 20.23 3.30 -30.12
C HIS A 251 19.25 4.44 -30.39
N ALA A 252 19.07 4.82 -31.66
CA ALA A 252 18.21 5.94 -32.03
C ALA A 252 16.71 5.61 -31.97
N PHE A 253 16.34 4.34 -32.15
CA PHE A 253 14.96 3.89 -32.34
C PHE A 253 14.44 2.98 -31.20
N ILE A 254 15.30 2.18 -30.58
CA ILE A 254 14.89 1.31 -29.48
C ILE A 254 14.94 2.09 -28.16
N ARG A 255 13.76 2.32 -27.59
CA ARG A 255 13.54 3.04 -26.34
C ARG A 255 12.82 2.14 -25.32
N PRO A 256 12.88 2.49 -24.02
CA PRO A 256 12.11 1.78 -23.01
C PRO A 256 10.62 1.86 -23.29
N THR A 257 9.94 0.71 -23.29
CA THR A 257 8.49 0.58 -23.46
C THR A 257 7.78 0.48 -22.10
N LEU A 258 8.53 0.22 -21.03
CA LEU A 258 8.05 0.18 -19.66
C LEU A 258 8.72 1.24 -18.79
N ARG A 259 7.94 1.79 -17.85
CA ARG A 259 8.41 2.68 -16.79
C ARG A 259 7.93 2.19 -15.42
N LEU A 260 8.79 2.27 -14.41
CA LEU A 260 8.41 1.97 -13.04
C LEU A 260 7.48 3.08 -12.50
N ASP A 261 6.26 2.70 -12.11
CA ASP A 261 5.36 3.57 -11.36
C ASP A 261 5.71 3.48 -9.87
N GLN A 262 6.66 4.33 -9.46
CA GLN A 262 7.14 4.39 -8.08
C GLN A 262 6.02 4.74 -7.11
N TYR A 263 5.15 5.67 -7.49
CA TYR A 263 4.06 6.14 -6.64
C TYR A 263 3.05 5.03 -6.40
N LYS A 264 2.56 4.36 -7.45
CA LYS A 264 1.62 3.25 -7.31
C LYS A 264 2.24 2.06 -6.57
N SER A 265 3.51 1.76 -6.83
CA SER A 265 4.23 0.71 -6.10
C SER A 265 4.32 1.00 -4.60
N GLN A 266 4.58 2.26 -4.21
CA GLN A 266 4.60 2.67 -2.80
C GLN A 266 3.20 2.65 -2.19
N LEU A 267 2.18 3.11 -2.93
CA LEU A 267 0.80 3.08 -2.48
C LEU A 267 0.33 1.65 -2.21
N ASP A 268 0.64 0.71 -3.11
CA ASP A 268 0.31 -0.71 -2.94
C ASP A 268 0.99 -1.32 -1.70
N ARG A 269 2.25 -0.96 -1.46
CA ARG A 269 3.00 -1.38 -0.26
C ARG A 269 2.37 -0.85 1.03
N GLN A 270 2.00 0.43 1.04
CA GLN A 270 1.33 1.03 2.19
C GLN A 270 -0.03 0.40 2.44
N ALA A 271 -0.79 0.11 1.39
CA ALA A 271 -2.08 -0.58 1.49
C ALA A 271 -1.91 -1.99 2.08
N ALA A 272 -0.94 -2.78 1.60
CA ALA A 272 -0.65 -4.09 2.16
C ALA A 272 -0.22 -4.02 3.64
N LYS A 273 0.60 -3.03 4.01
CA LYS A 273 0.98 -2.79 5.40
C LYS A 273 -0.22 -2.46 6.29
N ALA A 274 -1.16 -1.66 5.79
CA ALA A 274 -2.37 -1.28 6.51
C ALA A 274 -3.36 -2.44 6.69
N GLU A 275 -3.35 -3.40 5.76
CA GLU A 275 -4.21 -4.59 5.81
C GLU A 275 -3.78 -5.59 6.91
N ILE A 276 -2.50 -5.57 7.32
CA ILE A 276 -2.01 -6.45 8.39
C ILE A 276 -2.53 -5.98 9.76
N PRO A 277 -3.40 -6.79 10.41
CA PRO A 277 -3.90 -6.46 11.74
C PRO A 277 -2.79 -6.57 12.78
N SER A 278 -2.92 -5.79 13.86
CA SER A 278 -1.97 -5.85 14.98
C SER A 278 -2.03 -7.19 15.71
N VAL A 279 -0.87 -7.80 15.97
CA VAL A 279 -0.74 -9.02 16.77
C VAL A 279 -0.87 -8.66 18.24
N SER A 280 -1.69 -9.41 18.97
CA SER A 280 -1.94 -9.16 20.40
C SER A 280 -1.48 -10.34 21.26
N ILE A 281 -0.70 -10.05 22.29
CA ILE A 281 -0.31 -11.03 23.31
C ILE A 281 -1.31 -10.95 24.46
N THR A 282 -1.72 -12.12 24.98
CA THR A 282 -2.57 -12.21 26.17
C THR A 282 -1.72 -12.49 27.39
N VAL A 283 -1.70 -11.56 28.34
CA VAL A 283 -1.10 -11.75 29.67
C VAL A 283 -2.20 -12.22 30.61
N LYS A 284 -2.03 -13.39 31.21
CA LYS A 284 -2.99 -13.95 32.16
C LYS A 284 -2.85 -13.29 33.53
N GLN A 285 -3.94 -13.28 34.30
CA GLN A 285 -3.88 -12.90 35.70
C GLN A 285 -2.80 -13.69 36.46
N ASN A 286 -2.11 -13.01 37.37
CA ASN A 286 -0.99 -13.48 38.18
C ASN A 286 0.25 -13.93 37.39
N GLN A 287 0.29 -13.68 36.07
CA GLN A 287 1.50 -13.91 35.28
C GLN A 287 2.55 -12.86 35.63
N ASN A 288 3.80 -13.30 35.89
CA ASN A 288 4.94 -12.40 36.04
C ASN A 288 5.19 -11.70 34.70
N ILE A 289 5.24 -10.36 34.73
CA ILE A 289 5.57 -9.52 33.57
C ILE A 289 7.08 -9.29 33.52
N VAL A 290 7.70 -8.94 34.65
CA VAL A 290 9.15 -8.81 34.81
C VAL A 290 9.52 -9.23 36.24
N ARG A 291 10.64 -9.91 36.46
CA ARG A 291 11.09 -10.27 37.83
C ARG A 291 12.09 -9.25 38.37
N LYS A 292 12.20 -9.20 39.70
CA LYS A 292 13.21 -8.39 40.38
C LYS A 292 14.62 -8.75 39.90
N GLY A 293 15.39 -7.75 39.48
CA GLY A 293 16.77 -7.88 39.03
C GLY A 293 16.92 -8.34 37.58
N GLU A 294 15.84 -8.65 36.87
CA GLU A 294 15.86 -8.91 35.42
C GLU A 294 15.83 -7.58 34.66
N GLU A 295 16.58 -7.52 33.57
CA GLU A 295 16.57 -6.37 32.66
C GLU A 295 15.21 -6.26 31.96
N VAL A 296 14.59 -5.08 32.01
CA VAL A 296 13.27 -4.86 31.43
C VAL A 296 13.37 -4.82 29.91
N LEU A 297 12.75 -5.79 29.25
CA LEU A 297 12.68 -5.83 27.80
C LEU A 297 11.61 -4.88 27.25
N GLN A 298 11.74 -4.51 25.98
CA GLN A 298 10.82 -3.58 25.32
C GLN A 298 9.36 -4.09 25.32
N ASP A 299 9.16 -5.39 25.11
CA ASP A 299 7.82 -6.01 25.09
C ASP A 299 7.19 -6.06 26.49
N GLU A 300 8.01 -6.24 27.54
CA GLU A 300 7.58 -6.23 28.93
C GLU A 300 7.19 -4.81 29.36
N TYR A 301 7.98 -3.81 28.97
CA TYR A 301 7.64 -2.41 29.18
C TYR A 301 6.32 -2.03 28.50
N ALA A 302 6.09 -2.47 27.26
CA ALA A 302 4.80 -2.27 26.58
C ALA A 302 3.62 -2.88 27.34
N ALA A 303 3.80 -4.08 27.92
CA ALA A 303 2.79 -4.69 28.77
C ALA A 303 2.53 -3.87 30.06
N LEU A 304 3.56 -3.26 30.64
CA LEU A 304 3.43 -2.39 31.82
C LEU A 304 2.70 -1.08 31.51
N VAL A 305 2.95 -0.47 30.34
CA VAL A 305 2.24 0.74 29.88
C VAL A 305 0.76 0.45 29.62
N GLU A 306 0.44 -0.67 28.97
CA GLU A 306 -0.96 -1.06 28.78
C GLU A 306 -1.64 -1.36 30.14
N LEU A 307 -0.91 -1.96 31.07
CA LEU A 307 -1.41 -2.23 32.42
C LEU A 307 -1.71 -0.93 33.19
N SER A 308 -0.83 0.08 33.13
CA SER A 308 -1.05 1.37 33.80
C SER A 308 -2.25 2.11 33.20
N THR A 309 -2.39 2.09 31.88
CA THR A 309 -3.51 2.70 31.15
C THR A 309 -4.85 2.05 31.53
N LYS A 310 -4.93 0.71 31.55
CA LYS A 310 -6.14 0.00 31.98
C LYS A 310 -6.46 0.22 33.46
N LYS A 311 -5.45 0.39 34.32
CA LYS A 311 -5.62 0.72 35.74
C LYS A 311 -6.32 2.07 35.92
N GLN A 312 -5.90 3.10 35.17
CA GLN A 312 -6.48 4.44 35.26
C GLN A 312 -7.95 4.46 34.79
N SER A 313 -8.26 3.76 33.70
CA SER A 313 -9.63 3.59 33.21
C SER A 313 -10.55 2.93 34.26
N ARG A 314 -10.12 1.83 34.89
CA ARG A 314 -10.92 1.12 35.90
C ARG A 314 -11.10 1.94 37.19
N ALA A 315 -10.12 2.75 37.57
CA ALA A 315 -10.26 3.63 38.73
C ALA A 315 -11.38 4.66 38.52
N GLY A 316 -11.45 5.27 37.34
CA GLY A 316 -12.50 6.23 36.96
C GLY A 316 -13.91 5.66 37.05
N GLU A 317 -14.11 4.43 36.56
CA GLU A 317 -15.40 3.73 36.58
C GLU A 317 -15.93 3.51 38.00
N ILE A 318 -15.04 3.22 38.95
CA ILE A 318 -15.41 3.03 40.37
C ILE A 318 -15.84 4.35 41.00
N THR A 319 -15.12 5.44 40.74
CA THR A 319 -15.50 6.79 41.21
C THR A 319 -16.86 7.20 40.65
N ALA A 320 -17.12 6.97 39.36
CA ALA A 320 -18.40 7.28 38.74
C ALA A 320 -19.56 6.50 39.38
N ARG A 321 -19.36 5.20 39.65
CA ARG A 321 -20.36 4.37 40.35
C ARG A 321 -20.60 4.84 41.79
N ALA A 322 -19.54 5.20 42.51
CA ALA A 322 -19.64 5.73 43.87
C ALA A 322 -20.38 7.09 43.91
N MET A 323 -20.12 7.96 42.94
CA MET A 323 -20.80 9.25 42.81
C MET A 323 -22.28 9.08 42.48
N LEU A 324 -22.62 8.16 41.58
CA LEU A 324 -24.01 7.81 41.26
C LEU A 324 -24.74 7.26 42.49
N LEU A 325 -24.08 6.39 43.26
CA LEU A 325 -24.59 5.92 44.55
C LEU A 325 -24.85 7.07 45.53
N ALA A 326 -23.93 8.02 45.64
CA ALA A 326 -24.07 9.19 46.51
C ALA A 326 -25.24 10.11 46.07
N VAL A 327 -25.44 10.30 44.76
CA VAL A 327 -26.55 11.09 44.21
C VAL A 327 -27.90 10.40 44.45
N VAL A 328 -27.98 9.08 44.21
CA VAL A 328 -29.20 8.32 44.47
C VAL A 328 -29.54 8.36 45.97
N LEU A 329 -28.55 8.17 46.86
CA LEU A 329 -28.76 8.33 48.30
C LEU A 329 -29.21 9.76 48.65
N GLY A 330 -28.59 10.79 48.08
CA GLY A 330 -28.96 12.18 48.31
C GLY A 330 -30.40 12.52 47.91
N LEU A 331 -30.90 11.98 46.79
CA LEU A 331 -32.28 12.21 46.33
C LEU A 331 -33.35 11.48 47.15
N PHE A 332 -32.98 10.40 47.86
CA PHE A 332 -33.92 9.65 48.70
C PHE A 332 -33.99 10.15 50.15
N PHE A 333 -32.97 10.88 50.60
CA PHE A 333 -32.88 11.43 51.97
C PHE A 333 -33.10 12.95 52.05
N ALA A 334 -33.31 13.63 50.92
CA ALA A 334 -33.74 15.03 50.82
C ALA A 334 -35.26 15.12 50.63
#